data_AF-A0A528FFV4-F1
#
_entry.id   AF-A0A528FFV4-F1
#
_cell.length_a   1.000
_cell.length_b   1.000
_cell.length_c   1.000
_cell.angle_alpha   90.00
_cell.angle_beta   90.00
_cell.angle_gamma   90.00
#
_symmetry.space_group_name_H-M   'P 1'
#
loop_
_entity.id
_entity.type
_entity.pdbx_description
1 polymer ?
#
loop_
_entity_poly.entity_id
_entity_poly.type
_entity_poly.pdbx_seq_one_letter_code
_entity_poly.pdbx_strand_id
1 'polypeptide(L)' 'TEALRQLQQPTHFTDFVISHSHLTVFGTFVVWAMGGLVYTWPRLFGRELWSFKLGNWSFWLITVGITTMGLVL' A
#
# COMPACT_ATOMS: atom_id res chain seq x y z
N THR A 1 5.45 16.64 -5.32
CA THR A 1 6.28 17.84 -5.05
C THR A 1 7.76 17.57 -5.28
N GLU A 2 8.22 16.32 -5.20
CA GLU A 2 9.59 15.91 -5.59
C GLU A 2 10.04 16.43 -6.96
N ALA A 3 9.10 16.60 -7.91
CA ALA A 3 9.38 17.11 -9.24
C ALA A 3 9.98 18.54 -9.28
N LEU A 4 9.92 19.31 -8.17
CA LEU A 4 10.58 20.60 -8.08
C LEU A 4 12.07 20.42 -7.81
N ARG A 5 12.93 21.00 -8.67
CA ARG A 5 14.40 20.92 -8.52
C ARG A 5 14.91 21.26 -7.13
N GLN A 6 14.32 22.27 -6.48
CA GLN A 6 14.71 22.70 -5.13
C GLN A 6 14.45 21.62 -4.07
N LEU A 7 13.39 20.83 -4.23
CA LEU A 7 13.08 19.71 -3.34
C LEU A 7 13.84 18.46 -3.73
N GLN A 8 14.17 18.27 -5.01
CA GLN A 8 14.98 17.14 -5.46
C GLN A 8 16.43 17.22 -4.95
N GLN A 9 17.01 18.42 -4.81
CA GLN A 9 18.38 18.54 -4.26
C GLN A 9 18.59 17.86 -2.89
N PRO A 10 17.70 18.05 -1.89
CA PRO A 10 17.84 17.36 -0.60
C PRO A 10 17.26 15.92 -0.57
N THR A 11 16.32 15.56 -1.45
CA THR A 11 15.69 14.24 -1.40
C THR A 11 16.32 13.21 -2.35
N HIS A 12 17.06 13.64 -3.36
CA HIS A 12 17.63 12.75 -4.35
C HIS A 12 18.68 11.82 -3.71
N PHE A 13 18.57 10.52 -4.03
CA PHE A 13 19.39 9.44 -3.46
C PHE A 13 19.29 9.29 -1.93
N THR A 14 18.18 9.72 -1.30
CA THR A 14 17.88 9.40 0.10
C THR A 14 16.72 8.43 0.21
N ASP A 15 16.54 7.84 1.40
CA ASP A 15 15.46 6.90 1.70
C ASP A 15 14.07 7.52 1.54
N PHE A 16 13.98 8.85 1.54
CA PHE A 16 12.75 9.59 1.26
C PHE A 16 12.10 9.18 -0.06
N VAL A 17 12.88 9.01 -1.15
CA VAL A 17 12.33 8.65 -2.47
C VAL A 17 11.76 7.22 -2.45
N ILE A 18 12.40 6.33 -1.70
CA ILE A 18 11.96 4.95 -1.51
C ILE A 18 10.63 4.97 -0.74
N SER A 19 10.58 5.72 0.37
CA SER A 19 9.41 5.97 1.21
C SER A 19 8.22 6.52 0.43
N HIS A 20 8.42 7.62 -0.30
CA HIS A 20 7.40 8.25 -1.13
C HIS A 20 6.83 7.32 -2.20
N SER A 21 7.70 6.60 -2.92
CA SER A 21 7.29 5.70 -4.00
C SER A 21 6.41 4.56 -3.47
N HIS A 22 6.82 3.93 -2.36
CA HIS A 22 6.06 2.84 -1.76
C HIS A 22 4.77 3.33 -1.13
N LEU A 23 4.77 4.47 -0.43
CA LEU A 23 3.55 5.07 0.12
C LEU A 23 2.53 5.35 -0.97
N THR A 24 2.97 5.82 -2.14
CA THR A 24 2.10 6.01 -3.29
C THR A 24 1.55 4.67 -3.76
N VAL A 25 2.41 3.69 -4.05
CA VAL A 25 1.95 2.40 -4.59
C VAL A 25 1.00 1.67 -3.66
N PHE A 26 1.37 1.57 -2.38
CA PHE A 26 0.59 0.83 -1.40
C PHE A 26 -0.66 1.59 -0.97
N GLY A 27 -0.55 2.90 -0.76
CA GLY A 27 -1.66 3.76 -0.37
C GLY A 27 -2.73 3.87 -1.44
N THR A 28 -2.36 3.95 -2.73
CA THR A 28 -3.33 4.17 -3.81
C THR A 28 -3.73 2.92 -4.59
N PHE A 29 -2.85 1.94 -4.79
CA PHE A 29 -3.17 0.76 -5.62
C PHE A 29 -3.42 -0.50 -4.80
N VAL A 30 -2.52 -0.82 -3.86
CA VAL A 30 -2.57 -2.12 -3.15
C VAL A 30 -3.81 -2.22 -2.26
N VAL A 31 -4.17 -1.16 -1.53
CA VAL A 31 -5.38 -1.14 -0.69
C VAL A 31 -6.65 -1.37 -1.52
N TRP A 32 -6.75 -0.76 -2.69
CA TRP A 32 -7.88 -0.96 -3.61
C TRP A 32 -7.88 -2.36 -4.21
N ALA A 33 -6.72 -2.86 -4.61
CA ALA A 33 -6.57 -4.23 -5.10
C ALA A 33 -7.00 -5.26 -4.04
N MET A 34 -6.67 -5.03 -2.77
CA MET A 34 -7.10 -5.88 -1.65
C MET A 34 -8.62 -5.91 -1.50
N GLY A 35 -9.28 -4.74 -1.47
CA GLY A 35 -10.74 -4.66 -1.41
C GLY A 35 -11.41 -5.32 -2.63
N GLY A 36 -10.88 -5.03 -3.81
CA GLY A 36 -11.30 -5.64 -5.07
C GLY A 36 -11.15 -7.15 -5.06
N LEU A 37 -10.03 -7.69 -4.58
CA LEU A 37 -9.78 -9.14 -4.53
C LEU A 37 -10.69 -9.83 -3.52
N VAL A 38 -10.85 -9.28 -2.31
CA VAL A 38 -11.77 -9.83 -1.29
C VAL A 38 -13.22 -9.86 -1.80
N TYR A 39 -13.62 -8.92 -2.65
CA TYR A 39 -14.95 -8.88 -3.26
C TYR A 39 -15.10 -9.77 -4.49
N THR A 40 -14.18 -9.68 -5.45
CA THR A 40 -14.28 -10.31 -6.78
C THR A 40 -13.91 -11.78 -6.76
N TRP A 41 -12.89 -12.17 -5.99
CA TRP A 41 -12.38 -13.53 -5.94
C TRP A 41 -13.45 -14.57 -5.55
N PRO A 42 -14.20 -14.43 -4.44
CA PRO A 42 -15.27 -15.38 -4.11
C PRO A 42 -16.33 -15.48 -5.22
N ARG A 43 -16.70 -14.35 -5.82
CA ARG A 43 -17.72 -14.29 -6.89
C ARG A 43 -17.26 -14.97 -8.17
N LEU A 44 -15.99 -14.80 -8.56
CA LEU A 44 -15.42 -15.41 -9.76
C LEU A 44 -15.45 -16.95 -9.68
N PHE A 45 -15.26 -17.49 -8.48
CA PHE A 45 -15.23 -18.93 -8.24
C PHE A 45 -16.56 -19.48 -7.68
N GLY A 46 -17.62 -18.66 -7.62
CA GLY A 46 -18.93 -19.08 -7.10
C GLY A 46 -18.89 -19.61 -5.66
N ARG A 47 -17.94 -19.15 -4.84
CA ARG A 47 -17.71 -19.63 -3.47
C ARG A 47 -17.78 -18.50 -2.47
N GLU A 48 -18.06 -18.82 -1.22
CA GLU A 48 -17.97 -17.85 -0.14
C GLU A 48 -16.50 -17.54 0.19
N LEU A 49 -16.27 -16.36 0.76
CA LEU A 49 -14.96 -15.98 1.26
C LEU A 49 -14.62 -16.86 2.46
N TRP A 50 -13.48 -17.57 2.40
CA TRP A 50 -13.09 -18.50 3.46
C TRP A 50 -13.02 -17.87 4.86
N SER A 51 -12.52 -16.63 4.95
CA SER A 51 -12.47 -15.89 6.21
C SER A 51 -12.38 -14.39 5.97
N PHE A 52 -13.42 -13.67 6.39
CA PHE A 52 -13.40 -12.21 6.41
C PHE A 52 -12.34 -11.67 7.39
N LYS A 53 -12.13 -12.37 8.51
CA LYS A 53 -11.15 -11.99 9.53
C LYS A 53 -9.73 -11.96 8.96
N LEU A 54 -9.37 -12.91 8.09
CA LEU A 54 -8.06 -12.92 7.43
C LEU A 54 -7.91 -11.79 6.43
N GLY A 55 -8.93 -11.52 5.61
CA GLY A 55 -8.91 -10.36 4.72
C GLY A 55 -8.71 -9.04 5.47
N ASN A 56 -9.41 -8.87 6.60
CA ASN A 56 -9.24 -7.71 7.47
C ASN A 56 -7.83 -7.65 8.10
N TRP A 57 -7.27 -8.77 8.54
CA TRP A 57 -5.89 -8.82 9.02
C TRP A 57 -4.88 -8.42 7.95
N SER A 58 -5.03 -8.92 6.72
CA SER A 58 -4.16 -8.54 5.61
C SER A 58 -4.19 -7.03 5.36
N PHE A 59 -5.37 -6.41 5.41
CA PHE A 59 -5.51 -4.95 5.29
C PHE A 59 -4.73 -4.21 6.40
N TRP A 60 -4.89 -4.63 7.67
CA TRP A 60 -4.21 -3.98 8.78
C TRP A 60 -2.70 -4.21 8.79
N LEU A 61 -2.22 -5.41 8.44
CA LEU A 61 -0.80 -5.70 8.35
C LEU A 61 -0.12 -4.85 7.27
N ILE A 62 -0.76 -4.70 6.10
CA ILE A 62 -0.25 -3.84 5.02
C ILE A 62 -0.24 -2.38 5.50
N THR A 63 -1.32 -1.91 6.12
CA THR A 63 -1.44 -0.53 6.60
C THR A 63 -0.37 -0.20 7.65
N VAL A 64 -0.16 -1.09 8.62
CA VAL A 64 0.87 -0.92 9.66
C VAL A 64 2.27 -1.00 9.05
N GLY A 65 2.51 -1.94 8.15
CA GLY A 65 3.81 -2.11 7.48
C GLY A 65 4.22 -0.87 6.68
N ILE A 66 3.32 -0.36 5.82
CA ILE A 66 3.63 0.83 5.02
C ILE A 66 3.73 2.10 5.87
N THR A 67 2.91 2.22 6.91
CA THR A 67 2.99 3.38 7.83
C THR A 67 4.31 3.36 8.59
N THR A 68 4.73 2.21 9.11
CA THR A 68 6.02 2.07 9.79
C THR A 68 7.17 2.39 8.83
N MET A 69 7.12 1.87 7.61
CA MET A 69 8.14 2.15 6.59
C MET A 69 8.22 3.64 6.28
N GLY A 70 7.07 4.30 6.09
CA GLY A 70 7.01 5.73 5.79
C GLY A 70 7.41 6.66 6.95
N LEU A 71 7.36 6.17 8.19
CA LEU A 71 7.81 6.91 9.37
C LEU A 71 9.31 6.72 9.66
N VAL A 72 9.87 5.57 9.27
CA VAL A 72 11.26 5.20 9.56
C VAL A 72 12.21 5.63 8.44
N LEU A 73 11.73 5.61 7.19
CA LEU A 73 12.47 5.99 5.98
C LEU A 73 12.04 7.36 5.45
#